data_AF-A0A1G1IXX2-F1
#
_entry.id   AF-A0A1G1IXX2-F1
#
_cell.length_a   1.000
_cell.length_b   1.000
_cell.length_c   1.000
_cell.angle_alpha   90.00
_cell.angle_beta   90.00
_cell.angle_gamma   90.00
#
_symmetry.space_group_name_H-M   'P 1'
#
loop_
_entity.id
_entity.type
_entity.pdbx_description
1 polymer ?
#
loop_
_entity_poly.entity_id
_entity_poly.type
_entity_poly.pdbx_seq_one_letter_code
_entity_poly.pdbx_strand_id
1 'polypeptide(L)'
;MPPLDVHLKSSKQRTGKEYEELHHWIDDDKQKAVEIHDISRIPENVKYVREKWGEEAVKEFVMHIKEDMEHRLKENLQYFGIFK
;
A
#
# COMPACT_ATOMS: atom_id res chain seq x y z
N MET A 1 -5.07 -6.37 4.45
CA MET A 1 -5.44 -5.09 3.83
C MET A 1 -6.53 -4.43 4.62
N PRO A 2 -6.26 -3.26 5.20
CA PRO A 2 -7.32 -2.31 5.50
C PRO A 2 -8.24 -2.11 4.28
N PRO A 3 -9.53 -1.84 4.46
CA PRO A 3 -10.39 -1.50 3.35
C PRO A 3 -10.01 -0.15 2.72
N LEU A 4 -10.39 0.08 1.47
CA LEU A 4 -9.99 1.27 0.68
C LEU A 4 -10.25 2.59 1.40
N ASP A 5 -11.40 2.74 2.05
CA ASP A 5 -11.77 3.95 2.80
C ASP A 5 -10.79 4.26 3.94
N VAL A 6 -10.25 3.24 4.60
CA VAL A 6 -9.22 3.38 5.63
C VAL A 6 -7.90 3.86 5.01
N HIS A 7 -7.53 3.33 3.85
CA HIS A 7 -6.34 3.77 3.13
C HIS A 7 -6.46 5.22 2.65
N LEU A 8 -7.57 5.61 2.03
CA LEU A 8 -7.80 6.98 1.58
C LEU A 8 -7.75 7.98 2.74
N LYS A 9 -8.36 7.62 3.88
CA LYS A 9 -8.31 8.45 5.09
C LYS A 9 -6.89 8.62 5.61
N SER A 10 -6.12 7.53 5.68
CA SER A 10 -4.74 7.53 6.18
C SER A 10 -3.81 8.30 5.25
N SER A 11 -3.99 8.12 3.93
CA SER A 11 -3.33 8.87 2.86
C SER A 11 -3.53 10.37 3.00
N LYS A 12 -4.79 10.80 3.18
CA LYS A 12 -5.15 12.22 3.39
C LYS A 12 -4.52 12.79 4.65
N GLN A 13 -4.46 12.02 5.73
CA GLN A 13 -3.81 12.44 6.98
C GLN A 13 -2.29 12.61 6.81
N ARG A 14 -1.64 11.77 5.99
CA ARG A 14 -0.19 11.82 5.77
C ARG A 14 0.26 12.89 4.78
N THR A 15 -0.52 13.08 3.73
CA THR A 15 -0.08 13.82 2.52
C THR A 15 -0.97 15.00 2.17
N GLY A 16 -2.13 15.15 2.82
CA GLY A 16 -3.16 16.12 2.47
C GLY A 16 -3.98 15.73 1.23
N LYS A 17 -3.69 14.61 0.58
CA LYS A 17 -4.40 14.09 -0.60
C LYS A 17 -4.79 12.64 -0.36
N GLU A 18 -5.90 12.21 -0.95
CA GLU A 18 -6.36 10.82 -0.82
C GLU A 18 -5.57 9.87 -1.75
N TYR A 19 -5.02 10.38 -2.86
CA TYR A 19 -4.35 9.58 -3.90
C TYR A 19 -5.21 8.38 -4.35
N GLU A 20 -6.50 8.63 -4.61
CA GLU A 20 -7.48 7.57 -4.92
C GLU A 20 -7.10 6.73 -6.15
N GLU A 21 -6.66 7.36 -7.24
CA GLU A 21 -6.22 6.63 -8.45
C GLU A 21 -5.00 5.72 -8.17
N LEU A 22 -4.08 6.16 -7.31
CA LEU A 22 -2.93 5.35 -6.89
C LEU A 22 -3.41 4.11 -6.12
N HIS A 23 -4.35 4.28 -5.19
CA HIS A 23 -4.90 3.17 -4.41
C HIS A 23 -5.64 2.16 -5.29
N HIS A 24 -6.44 2.63 -6.26
CA HIS A 24 -7.07 1.75 -7.24
C HIS A 24 -6.05 1.00 -8.08
N TRP A 25 -4.97 1.65 -8.51
CA TRP A 25 -3.90 0.98 -9.24
C TRP A 25 -3.21 -0.10 -8.40
N ILE A 26 -3.06 0.12 -7.09
CA ILE A 26 -2.41 -0.83 -6.17
C ILE A 26 -3.27 -2.10 -5.98
N ASP A 27 -4.59 -1.97 -5.82
CA ASP A 27 -5.44 -3.05 -5.28
C ASP A 27 -6.55 -3.60 -6.20
N ASP A 28 -7.06 -2.83 -7.17
CA ASP A 28 -8.27 -3.23 -7.91
C ASP A 28 -8.05 -4.48 -8.78
N ASP A 29 -6.88 -4.58 -9.41
CA ASP A 29 -6.49 -5.73 -10.22
C ASP A 29 -5.76 -6.75 -9.33
N LYS A 30 -6.49 -7.76 -8.87
CA LYS A 30 -5.95 -8.79 -7.95
C LYS A 30 -4.73 -9.54 -8.48
N GLN A 31 -4.56 -9.68 -9.80
CA GLN A 31 -3.38 -10.34 -10.36
C GLN A 31 -2.17 -9.42 -10.27
N LYS A 32 -2.36 -8.14 -10.64
CA LYS A 32 -1.29 -7.13 -10.53
C LYS A 32 -0.98 -6.75 -9.09
N ALA A 33 -1.96 -6.74 -8.20
CA ALA A 33 -1.78 -6.41 -6.80
C ALA A 33 -0.69 -7.28 -6.16
N VAL A 34 -0.64 -8.58 -6.50
CA VAL A 34 0.43 -9.48 -6.03
C VAL A 34 1.82 -8.98 -6.44
N GLU A 35 1.96 -8.52 -7.69
CA GLU A 35 3.23 -7.97 -8.20
C GLU A 35 3.55 -6.58 -7.65
N ILE A 36 2.53 -5.75 -7.44
CA ILE A 36 2.68 -4.39 -6.92
C ILE A 36 3.12 -4.41 -5.44
N HIS A 37 2.64 -5.38 -4.69
CA HIS A 37 2.99 -5.60 -3.27
C HIS A 37 4.27 -6.43 -3.06
N ASP A 38 4.88 -6.95 -4.13
CA ASP A 38 6.14 -7.67 -4.02
C ASP A 38 7.26 -6.71 -3.63
N ILE A 39 7.83 -6.93 -2.44
CA ILE A 39 8.91 -6.11 -1.86
C ILE A 39 10.12 -6.07 -2.80
N SER A 40 10.39 -7.17 -3.52
CA SER A 40 11.51 -7.23 -4.47
C SER A 40 11.32 -6.32 -5.69
N ARG A 41 10.07 -5.91 -5.96
CA ARG A 41 9.68 -5.05 -7.10
C ARG A 41 9.40 -3.60 -6.71
N ILE A 42 9.59 -3.23 -5.44
CA ILE A 42 9.41 -1.87 -4.96
C ILE A 42 10.23 -0.85 -5.79
N PRO A 43 11.50 -1.07 -6.16
CA PRO A 43 12.26 -0.11 -6.96
C PRO A 43 11.60 0.23 -8.30
N GLU A 44 11.11 -0.78 -9.03
CA GLU A 44 10.41 -0.62 -10.30
C GLU A 44 9.07 0.10 -10.12
N ASN A 45 8.30 -0.32 -9.12
CA ASN A 45 6.99 0.28 -8.82
C ASN A 45 7.14 1.73 -8.36
N VAL A 46 8.15 2.05 -7.56
CA VAL A 46 8.48 3.43 -7.15
C VAL A 46 8.81 4.30 -8.35
N LYS A 47 9.56 3.78 -9.33
CA LYS A 47 9.86 4.51 -10.55
C LYS A 47 8.57 4.82 -11.33
N TYR A 48 7.70 3.82 -11.52
CA TYR A 48 6.42 4.00 -12.19
C TYR A 48 5.51 5.00 -11.46
N VAL A 49 5.40 4.89 -10.13
CA VAL A 49 4.58 5.78 -9.31
C VAL A 49 5.09 7.22 -9.39
N ARG A 50 6.41 7.41 -9.32
CA ARG A 50 7.03 8.74 -9.48
C ARG A 50 6.71 9.36 -10.83
N GLU A 51 6.84 8.58 -11.91
CA GLU A 51 6.58 9.05 -13.27
C GLU A 51 5.10 9.43 -13.48
N LYS A 52 4.17 8.70 -12.85
CA LYS A 52 2.74 8.88 -13.07
C LYS A 52 2.06 9.87 -12.11
N TRP A 53 2.43 9.87 -10.82
CA TRP A 53 1.77 10.68 -9.79
C TRP A 53 2.72 11.62 -9.02
N GLY A 54 4.02 11.60 -9.32
CA GLY A 54 5.02 12.50 -8.75
C GLY A 54 5.67 11.99 -7.46
N GLU A 55 6.66 12.75 -6.95
CA GLU A 55 7.50 12.33 -5.82
C GLU A 55 6.70 12.10 -4.53
N GLU A 56 5.73 12.96 -4.23
CA GLU A 56 4.91 12.83 -3.02
C GLU A 56 4.04 11.56 -3.01
N ALA A 57 3.65 11.07 -4.19
CA ALA A 57 2.88 9.83 -4.33
C ALA A 57 3.73 8.58 -4.04
N VAL A 58 5.06 8.66 -4.24
CA VAL A 58 5.98 7.57 -3.88
C VAL A 58 5.94 7.30 -2.38
N LYS A 59 5.90 8.36 -1.57
CA LYS A 59 5.78 8.23 -0.13
C LYS A 59 4.49 7.51 0.25
N GLU A 60 3.39 7.86 -0.39
CA GLU A 60 2.10 7.20 -0.14
C GLU A 60 2.13 5.73 -0.56
N PHE A 61 2.66 5.42 -1.74
CA PHE A 61 2.83 4.04 -2.20
C PHE A 61 3.61 3.20 -1.18
N VAL A 62 4.78 3.66 -0.73
CA VAL A 62 5.59 2.92 0.25
C VAL A 62 4.88 2.77 1.58
N MET A 63 4.16 3.81 2.04
CA MET A 63 3.38 3.75 3.27
C MET A 63 2.22 2.77 3.17
N HIS A 64 1.53 2.73 2.04
CA HIS A 64 0.49 1.75 1.77
C HIS A 64 1.06 0.33 1.91
N ILE A 65 2.11 -0.02 1.17
CA ILE A 65 2.73 -1.37 1.22
C ILE A 65 3.13 -1.74 2.66
N LYS A 66 3.73 -0.80 3.40
CA LYS A 66 4.12 -1.01 4.80
C LYS A 66 2.92 -1.35 5.69
N GLU A 67 1.88 -0.53 5.67
CA GLU A 67 0.67 -0.73 6.49
C GLU A 67 0.05 -2.11 6.22
N ASP A 68 0.09 -2.49 4.96
CA ASP A 68 -0.48 -3.70 4.46
C ASP A 68 0.30 -4.95 4.89
N MET A 69 1.62 -4.85 4.88
CA MET A 69 2.52 -5.85 5.46
C MET A 69 2.36 -5.96 6.98
N GLU A 70 2.28 -4.84 7.70
CA GLU A 70 2.09 -4.84 9.16
C GLU A 70 0.77 -5.50 9.55
N HIS A 71 -0.30 -5.23 8.79
CA HIS A 71 -1.60 -5.86 9.00
C HIS A 71 -1.53 -7.37 8.79
N ARG A 72 -0.96 -7.82 7.65
CA ARG A 72 -0.78 -9.24 7.34
C ARG A 72 0.09 -9.95 8.39
N LEU A 73 1.17 -9.32 8.82
CA LEU A 73 2.05 -9.86 9.85
C LEU A 73 1.29 -10.03 11.17
N LYS A 74 0.55 -9.01 11.60
CA LYS A 74 -0.26 -9.06 12.81
C LYS A 74 -1.29 -10.19 12.75
N GLU A 75 -2.05 -10.29 11.66
CA GLU A 75 -3.04 -11.36 11.45
C GLU A 75 -2.40 -12.74 11.52
N ASN A 76 -1.26 -12.94 10.87
CA ASN A 76 -0.53 -14.21 10.89
C ASN A 76 -0.04 -14.55 12.31
N LEU A 77 0.54 -13.59 13.02
CA LEU A 77 1.01 -13.82 14.39
C LEU A 77 -0.14 -14.15 15.35
N GLN A 78 -1.31 -13.53 15.15
CA GLN A 78 -2.53 -13.86 15.90
C GLN A 78 -3.07 -15.24 15.54
N TYR A 79 -3.10 -15.59 14.25
CA TYR A 79 -3.51 -16.91 13.78
C TYR A 79 -2.68 -18.05 14.39
N PHE A 80 -1.36 -17.86 14.51
CA PHE A 80 -0.46 -18.83 15.13
C PHE A 80 -0.39 -18.75 16.67
N GLY A 81 -1.15 -17.85 17.30
CA GLY A 81 -1.17 -17.68 18.76
C GLY A 81 0.13 -17.13 19.35
N ILE A 82 1.00 -16.53 18.53
CA ILE A 82 2.29 -15.94 18.92
C ILE A 82 2.07 -14.53 19.50
N PHE A 83 1.01 -13.85 19.07
CA PHE A 83 0.63 -12.51 19.50
C PHE A 83 -0.86 -12.48 19.82
N LYS A 84 -1.27 -11.81 20.91
CA LYS A 84 -2.68 -11.67 21.31
C LYS A 84 -3.19 -10.29 20.89
#